data_AF-A0A662ZZI8-F1
#
_entry.id   AF-A0A662ZZI8-F1
#
_cell.length_a   1.000
_cell.length_b   1.000
_cell.length_c   1.000
_cell.angle_alpha   90.00
_cell.angle_beta   90.00
_cell.angle_gamma   90.00
#
_symmetry.space_group_name_H-M   'P 1'
#
loop_
_entity.id
_entity.type
_entity.pdbx_description
1 polymer ?
#
loop_
_entity_poly.entity_id
_entity_poly.type
_entity_poly.pdbx_seq_one_letter_code
_entity_poly.pdbx_strand_id
1 'polypeptide(L)'
;MVVVVLKAATSFAGIDYNERKNEEGKSELLVAENFAMNPDNLKKSDYIAYMESVCRTNPAVKAKQFHAVISCKGREYSAEDLKNVALQYINKMGYGNNPYMIYFHSDTENNHVHIVSTRVQKNGQKVKDNMEAVRSQKVINQIMNVDLALKAKDDISKYMEFSFSTVQQYKLLLEQSGWKLREKDGLLILYKGGEKHASIQLEQIKDKANNIHLMKKEENR
;
A
#
# COMPACT_ATOMS: atom_id res chain seq x y z
N MET A 1 -4.26 -6.65 -3.07
CA MET A 1 -4.41 -5.48 -2.17
C MET A 1 -3.25 -4.52 -2.37
N VAL A 2 -3.50 -3.23 -2.49
CA VAL A 2 -2.47 -2.17 -2.57
C VAL A 2 -2.76 -1.12 -1.51
N VAL A 3 -1.70 -0.59 -0.89
CA VAL A 3 -1.80 0.55 0.03
C VAL A 3 -0.95 1.70 -0.47
N VAL A 4 -1.47 2.92 -0.37
CA VAL A 4 -0.76 4.17 -0.70
C VAL A 4 -0.93 5.16 0.44
N VAL A 5 0.17 5.69 0.95
CA VAL A 5 0.15 6.84 1.87
C VAL A 5 0.18 8.10 1.02
N LEU A 6 -0.85 8.94 1.17
CA LEU A 6 -0.97 10.19 0.42
C LEU A 6 -0.01 11.26 0.96
N LYS A 7 0.17 12.33 0.18
CA LYS A 7 1.10 13.40 0.50
C LYS A 7 0.77 14.03 1.86
N ALA A 8 1.81 14.46 2.55
CA ALA A 8 1.69 15.17 3.81
C ALA A 8 0.79 16.41 3.65
N ALA A 9 -0.16 16.58 4.58
CA ALA A 9 -1.07 17.72 4.61
C ALA A 9 -1.04 18.41 5.97
N THR A 10 -1.17 19.74 5.97
CA THR A 10 -1.15 20.61 7.16
C THR A 10 -2.54 20.77 7.78
N SER A 11 -3.61 20.47 7.02
CA SER A 11 -5.01 20.46 7.42
C SER A 11 -5.62 19.06 7.21
N PHE A 12 -6.87 18.89 7.65
CA PHE A 12 -7.61 17.65 7.49
C PHE A 12 -8.46 17.61 6.20
N ALA A 13 -7.95 18.16 5.09
CA ALA A 13 -8.65 18.22 3.79
C ALA A 13 -9.12 16.84 3.27
N GLY A 14 -8.42 15.76 3.67
CA GLY A 14 -8.89 14.40 3.43
C GLY A 14 -10.29 14.11 4.01
N ILE A 15 -10.66 14.67 5.16
CA ILE A 15 -12.02 14.55 5.72
C ILE A 15 -13.02 15.32 4.84
N ASP A 16 -12.73 16.58 4.51
CA ASP A 16 -13.59 17.41 3.67
C ASP A 16 -13.92 16.74 2.33
N TYR A 17 -12.91 16.13 1.69
CA TYR A 17 -13.07 15.40 0.45
C TYR A 17 -14.02 14.21 0.60
N ASN A 18 -13.81 13.38 1.63
CA ASN A 18 -14.58 12.16 1.85
C ASN A 18 -16.02 12.46 2.26
N GLU A 19 -16.23 13.45 3.12
CA GLU A 19 -17.58 13.86 3.56
C GLU A 19 -18.39 14.47 2.42
N ARG A 20 -17.77 15.28 1.53
CA ARG A 20 -18.46 15.74 0.32
C ARG A 20 -18.89 14.58 -0.57
N LYS A 21 -18.05 13.54 -0.72
CA LYS A 21 -18.39 12.34 -1.48
C LYS A 21 -19.47 11.50 -0.80
N ASN A 22 -19.52 11.51 0.53
CA ASN A 22 -20.56 10.86 1.33
C ASN A 22 -21.90 11.56 1.12
N GLU A 23 -21.93 12.90 1.17
CA GLU A 23 -23.10 13.73 0.84
C GLU A 23 -23.58 13.49 -0.61
N GLU A 24 -22.67 13.20 -1.55
CA GLU A 24 -22.98 12.82 -2.95
C GLU A 24 -23.40 11.34 -3.13
N GLY A 25 -23.41 10.52 -2.08
CA GLY A 25 -23.74 9.09 -2.14
C GLY A 25 -22.65 8.20 -2.79
N LYS A 26 -21.41 8.69 -2.88
CA LYS A 26 -20.25 8.00 -3.51
C LYS A 26 -19.25 7.42 -2.50
N SER A 27 -19.42 7.79 -1.24
CA SER A 27 -18.61 7.32 -0.11
C SER A 27 -19.54 6.90 1.02
N GLU A 28 -19.06 6.04 1.90
CA GLU A 28 -19.74 5.66 3.14
C GLU A 28 -18.75 5.79 4.30
N LEU A 29 -19.14 6.48 5.38
CA LEU A 29 -18.35 6.51 6.61
C LEU A 29 -18.56 5.19 7.37
N LEU A 30 -17.53 4.35 7.41
CA LEU A 30 -17.60 3.03 8.07
C LEU A 30 -17.22 3.09 9.55
N VAL A 31 -16.23 3.92 9.90
CA VAL A 31 -15.67 3.99 11.25
C VAL A 31 -15.31 5.43 11.57
N ALA A 32 -15.68 5.90 12.76
CA ALA A 32 -15.17 7.11 13.40
C ALA A 32 -14.89 6.78 14.88
N GLU A 33 -13.63 6.61 15.24
CA GLU A 33 -13.22 6.11 16.56
C GLU A 33 -12.24 7.03 17.27
N ASN A 34 -12.14 6.85 18.59
CA ASN A 34 -11.26 7.58 19.50
C ASN A 34 -11.54 9.10 19.61
N PHE A 35 -12.73 9.55 19.23
CA PHE A 35 -13.20 10.90 19.49
C PHE A 35 -13.81 10.98 20.90
N ALA A 36 -13.30 11.89 21.73
CA ALA A 36 -13.88 12.16 23.05
C ALA A 36 -15.02 13.19 22.93
N MET A 37 -16.05 12.84 22.16
CA MET A 37 -17.22 13.67 21.87
C MET A 37 -18.50 12.85 22.05
N ASN A 38 -19.61 13.49 22.36
CA ASN A 38 -20.91 12.82 22.40
C ASN A 38 -21.34 12.47 20.96
N PRO A 39 -21.71 11.21 20.64
CA PRO A 39 -22.05 10.80 19.27
C PRO A 39 -23.29 11.50 18.68
N ASP A 40 -24.15 12.10 19.50
CA ASP A 40 -25.39 12.73 19.01
C ASP A 40 -25.11 13.96 18.13
N ASN A 41 -25.58 13.91 16.88
CA ASN A 41 -25.57 15.02 15.91
C ASN A 41 -24.17 15.59 15.57
N LEU A 42 -23.12 14.77 15.62
CA LEU A 42 -21.78 15.19 15.20
C LEU A 42 -21.75 15.56 13.72
N LYS A 43 -21.17 16.72 13.42
CA LYS A 43 -20.89 17.20 12.06
C LYS A 43 -19.43 16.96 11.70
N LYS A 44 -19.13 16.98 10.40
CA LYS A 44 -17.75 16.94 9.89
C LYS A 44 -16.80 17.95 10.56
N SER A 45 -17.32 19.15 10.84
CA SER A 45 -16.56 20.21 11.51
C SER A 45 -16.11 19.82 12.91
N ASP A 46 -16.89 18.99 13.62
CA ASP A 46 -16.59 18.58 14.98
C ASP A 46 -15.42 17.57 14.99
N TYR A 47 -15.41 16.63 14.04
CA TYR A 47 -14.29 15.70 13.85
C TYR A 47 -12.99 16.45 13.51
N ILE A 48 -13.05 17.40 12.57
CA ILE A 48 -11.90 18.23 12.20
C ILE A 48 -11.41 19.03 13.40
N ALA A 49 -12.31 19.74 14.09
CA ALA A 49 -11.97 20.54 15.26
C ALA A 49 -11.32 19.69 16.37
N TYR A 50 -11.82 18.48 16.59
CA TYR A 50 -11.23 17.54 17.54
C TYR A 50 -9.82 17.11 17.11
N MET A 51 -9.64 16.66 15.87
CA MET A 51 -8.32 16.26 15.37
C MET A 51 -7.31 17.42 15.42
N GLU A 52 -7.75 18.64 15.10
CA GLU A 52 -6.94 19.84 15.25
C GLU A 52 -6.58 20.12 16.71
N SER A 53 -7.51 19.91 17.64
CA SER A 53 -7.25 20.06 19.08
C SER A 53 -6.17 19.10 19.57
N VAL A 54 -6.21 17.84 19.10
CA VAL A 54 -5.16 16.86 19.39
C VAL A 54 -3.84 17.33 18.81
N CYS A 55 -3.79 17.81 17.57
CA CYS A 55 -2.55 18.32 16.98
C CYS A 55 -2.02 19.60 17.64
N ARG A 56 -2.86 20.43 18.29
CA ARG A 56 -2.40 21.61 19.04
C ARG A 56 -1.52 21.26 20.24
N THR A 57 -1.61 20.04 20.76
CA THR A 57 -0.73 19.56 21.83
C THR A 57 0.74 19.42 21.39
N ASN A 58 1.01 19.41 20.07
CA ASN A 58 2.36 19.41 19.53
C ASN A 58 2.46 20.25 18.24
N PRO A 59 2.63 21.58 18.36
CA PRO A 59 2.67 22.50 17.21
C PRO A 59 3.93 22.38 16.34
N ALA A 60 4.94 21.62 16.78
CA ALA A 60 6.13 21.33 15.98
C ALA A 60 5.80 20.40 14.79
N VAL A 61 4.75 19.57 14.91
CA VAL A 61 4.29 18.69 13.84
C VAL A 61 3.47 19.50 12.82
N LYS A 62 4.10 19.90 11.71
CA LYS A 62 3.45 20.70 10.66
C LYS A 62 2.54 19.89 9.73
N ALA A 63 3.00 18.72 9.32
CA ALA A 63 2.17 17.74 8.63
C ALA A 63 1.31 17.03 9.67
N LYS A 64 0.06 17.46 9.81
CA LYS A 64 -0.84 16.98 10.87
C LYS A 64 -1.59 15.73 10.47
N GLN A 65 -1.95 15.63 9.19
CA GLN A 65 -2.77 14.53 8.69
C GLN A 65 -1.90 13.34 8.27
N PHE A 66 -2.31 12.15 8.72
CA PHE A 66 -2.00 10.89 8.08
C PHE A 66 -3.20 10.49 7.22
N HIS A 67 -2.95 10.21 5.93
CA HIS A 67 -3.98 9.77 4.99
C HIS A 67 -3.46 8.61 4.18
N ALA A 68 -4.10 7.45 4.30
CA ALA A 68 -3.78 6.25 3.53
C ALA A 68 -5.00 5.78 2.74
N VAL A 69 -4.75 5.10 1.62
CA VAL A 69 -5.76 4.45 0.79
C VAL A 69 -5.39 2.98 0.68
N ILE A 70 -6.34 2.10 1.00
CA ILE A 70 -6.23 0.66 0.76
C ILE A 70 -7.21 0.30 -0.35
N SER A 71 -6.73 -0.32 -1.41
CA SER A 71 -7.53 -0.67 -2.59
C SER A 71 -7.38 -2.16 -2.93
N CYS A 72 -8.51 -2.82 -3.20
CA CYS A 72 -8.54 -4.18 -3.73
C CYS A 72 -8.70 -4.18 -5.25
N LYS A 73 -8.42 -5.31 -5.89
CA LYS A 73 -8.65 -5.45 -7.33
C LYS A 73 -10.15 -5.64 -7.58
N GLY A 74 -10.72 -4.85 -8.48
CA GLY A 74 -12.15 -4.83 -8.78
C GLY A 74 -12.99 -4.73 -7.51
N ARG A 75 -13.87 -5.71 -7.33
CA ARG A 75 -14.79 -5.85 -6.19
C ARG A 75 -14.50 -7.07 -5.34
N GLU A 76 -13.26 -7.58 -5.36
CA GLU A 76 -12.87 -8.80 -4.61
C GLU A 76 -13.14 -8.70 -3.10
N TYR A 77 -13.18 -7.49 -2.54
CA TYR A 77 -13.42 -7.23 -1.12
C TYR A 77 -14.63 -6.30 -0.96
N SER A 78 -15.51 -6.67 -0.04
CA SER A 78 -16.66 -5.85 0.36
C SER A 78 -16.23 -4.67 1.23
N ALA A 79 -17.16 -3.76 1.53
CA ALA A 79 -16.94 -2.68 2.49
C ALA A 79 -16.53 -3.23 3.88
N GLU A 80 -17.16 -4.31 4.34
CA GLU A 80 -16.86 -4.94 5.62
C GLU A 80 -15.46 -5.58 5.64
N ASP A 81 -15.08 -6.26 4.56
CA ASP A 81 -13.74 -6.85 4.47
C ASP A 81 -12.65 -5.77 4.49
N LEU A 82 -12.84 -4.69 3.73
CA LEU A 82 -11.92 -3.56 3.69
C LEU A 82 -11.88 -2.81 5.03
N LYS A 83 -13.01 -2.71 5.75
CA LYS A 83 -13.07 -2.19 7.12
C LYS A 83 -12.13 -2.97 8.03
N ASN A 84 -12.25 -4.30 8.02
CA ASN A 84 -11.46 -5.18 8.87
C ASN A 84 -9.96 -5.11 8.55
N VAL A 85 -9.61 -4.99 7.26
CA VAL A 85 -8.22 -4.75 6.84
C VAL A 85 -7.72 -3.38 7.31
N ALA A 86 -8.53 -2.33 7.17
CA ALA A 86 -8.17 -0.97 7.58
C ALA A 86 -7.98 -0.83 9.10
N LEU A 87 -8.84 -1.48 9.90
CA LEU A 87 -8.72 -1.54 11.36
C LEU A 87 -7.41 -2.22 11.80
N GLN A 88 -7.05 -3.35 11.19
CA GLN A 88 -5.77 -3.99 11.46
C GLN A 88 -4.58 -3.13 11.01
N TYR A 89 -4.70 -2.50 9.84
CA TYR A 89 -3.66 -1.66 9.26
C TYR A 89 -3.36 -0.44 10.14
N ILE A 90 -4.38 0.30 10.57
CA ILE A 90 -4.18 1.52 11.36
C ILE A 90 -3.55 1.22 12.73
N ASN A 91 -3.94 0.10 13.35
CA ASN A 91 -3.35 -0.39 14.59
C ASN A 91 -1.86 -0.74 14.40
N LYS A 92 -1.53 -1.56 13.40
CA LYS A 92 -0.13 -1.97 13.12
C LYS A 92 0.75 -0.79 12.67
N MET A 93 0.18 0.24 12.06
CA MET A 93 0.90 1.46 11.71
C MET A 93 1.18 2.37 12.92
N GLY A 94 0.54 2.14 14.07
CA GLY A 94 0.70 2.91 15.30
C GLY A 94 -0.26 4.09 15.43
N TYR A 95 -1.29 4.14 14.59
CA TYR A 95 -2.31 5.20 14.57
C TYR A 95 -3.61 4.77 15.27
N GLY A 96 -3.75 3.52 15.70
CA GLY A 96 -5.01 2.97 16.21
C GLY A 96 -5.53 3.60 17.51
N ASN A 97 -4.70 4.31 18.27
CA ASN A 97 -5.12 5.06 19.47
C ASN A 97 -5.40 6.56 19.20
N ASN A 98 -5.09 7.03 17.98
CA ASN A 98 -5.39 8.40 17.56
C ASN A 98 -6.87 8.48 17.17
N PRO A 99 -7.48 9.68 17.14
CA PRO A 99 -8.74 9.85 16.43
C PRO A 99 -8.55 9.51 14.96
N TYR A 100 -9.42 8.64 14.42
CA TYR A 100 -9.34 8.23 13.03
C TYR A 100 -10.72 7.97 12.43
N MET A 101 -10.77 8.06 11.10
CA MET A 101 -11.96 7.79 10.30
C MET A 101 -11.62 6.88 9.12
N ILE A 102 -12.53 5.98 8.78
CA ILE A 102 -12.43 5.07 7.63
C ILE A 102 -13.63 5.28 6.73
N TYR A 103 -13.38 5.64 5.48
CA TYR A 103 -14.42 5.85 4.47
C TYR A 103 -14.29 4.82 3.37
N PHE A 104 -15.38 4.16 3.01
CA PHE A 104 -15.46 3.26 1.86
C PHE A 104 -15.89 3.99 0.61
N HIS A 105 -15.28 3.64 -0.52
CA HIS A 105 -15.56 4.18 -1.84
C HIS A 105 -15.69 3.02 -2.85
N SER A 106 -16.74 3.11 -3.67
CA SER A 106 -16.99 2.23 -4.81
C SER A 106 -17.16 3.01 -6.12
N ASP A 107 -16.79 4.30 -6.14
CA ASP A 107 -16.98 5.22 -7.26
C ASP A 107 -15.93 5.10 -8.38
N THR A 108 -14.93 4.22 -8.21
CA THR A 108 -13.94 3.84 -9.23
C THR A 108 -14.01 2.34 -9.52
N GLU A 109 -13.27 1.81 -10.49
CA GLU A 109 -13.23 0.37 -10.82
C GLU A 109 -12.91 -0.53 -9.61
N ASN A 110 -12.11 -0.03 -8.68
CA ASN A 110 -11.64 -0.78 -7.51
C ASN A 110 -12.34 -0.30 -6.24
N ASN A 111 -12.84 -1.24 -5.44
CA ASN A 111 -13.27 -0.92 -4.08
C ASN A 111 -12.05 -0.48 -3.27
N HIS A 112 -12.22 0.59 -2.50
CA HIS A 112 -11.14 1.13 -1.69
C HIS A 112 -11.66 1.83 -0.44
N VAL A 113 -10.78 1.98 0.53
CA VAL A 113 -11.03 2.73 1.76
C VAL A 113 -10.00 3.82 1.96
N HIS A 114 -10.45 5.00 2.35
CA HIS A 114 -9.62 6.10 2.82
C HIS A 114 -9.55 6.06 4.35
N ILE A 115 -8.34 6.10 4.89
CA ILE A 115 -8.07 6.13 6.33
C ILE A 115 -7.45 7.48 6.65
N VAL A 116 -8.10 8.26 7.51
CA VAL A 116 -7.62 9.59 7.93
C VAL A 116 -7.40 9.59 9.43
N SER A 117 -6.24 10.06 9.88
CA SER A 117 -5.88 10.15 11.29
C SER A 117 -4.96 11.35 11.55
N THR A 118 -4.77 11.71 12.82
CA THR A 118 -3.73 12.64 13.25
C THR A 118 -2.35 11.96 13.25
N ARG A 119 -1.28 12.74 13.03
CA ARG A 119 0.12 12.36 13.27
C ARG A 119 0.60 12.61 14.69
N VAL A 120 -0.25 13.23 15.51
CA VAL A 120 -0.02 13.54 16.91
C VAL A 120 -0.97 12.68 17.75
N GLN A 121 -0.42 11.98 18.74
CA GLN A 121 -1.18 11.19 19.70
C GLN A 121 -1.86 12.10 20.73
N LYS A 122 -2.85 11.57 21.46
CA LYS A 122 -3.56 12.33 22.52
C LYS A 122 -2.63 12.88 23.61
N ASN A 123 -1.49 12.22 23.85
CA ASN A 123 -0.46 12.66 24.78
C ASN A 123 0.56 13.66 24.17
N GLY A 124 0.33 14.15 22.95
CA GLY A 124 1.22 15.08 22.25
C GLY A 124 2.42 14.45 21.55
N GLN A 125 2.65 13.14 21.69
CA GLN A 125 3.76 12.49 20.99
C GLN A 125 3.47 12.35 19.50
N LYS A 126 4.48 12.60 18.66
CA LYS A 126 4.40 12.35 17.22
C LYS A 126 4.42 10.84 16.97
N VAL A 127 3.50 10.34 16.16
CA VAL A 127 3.59 8.97 15.63
C VAL A 127 4.81 8.87 14.71
N LYS A 128 5.61 7.82 14.87
CA LYS A 128 6.81 7.60 14.07
C LYS A 128 6.43 7.52 12.58
N ASP A 129 6.91 8.47 11.78
CA ASP A 129 6.58 8.62 10.36
C ASP A 129 7.73 8.28 9.40
N ASN A 130 8.84 7.76 9.94
CA ASN A 130 9.96 7.33 9.11
C ASN A 130 9.53 6.19 8.18
N MET A 131 9.78 6.37 6.88
CA MET A 131 9.55 5.37 5.83
C MET A 131 8.13 4.78 5.83
N GLU A 132 7.11 5.61 6.07
CA GLU A 132 5.71 5.17 6.15
C GLU A 132 5.22 4.41 4.92
N ALA A 133 5.65 4.80 3.73
CA ALA A 133 5.31 4.08 2.52
C ALA A 133 5.81 2.62 2.57
N VAL A 134 7.07 2.41 2.96
CA VAL A 134 7.68 1.08 3.09
C VAL A 134 7.02 0.29 4.21
N ARG A 135 6.83 0.91 5.38
CA ARG A 135 6.11 0.27 6.51
C ARG A 135 4.70 -0.13 6.13
N SER A 136 3.99 0.71 5.38
CA SER A 136 2.63 0.40 4.92
C SER A 136 2.61 -0.85 4.05
N GLN A 137 3.56 -0.98 3.12
CA GLN A 137 3.68 -2.19 2.29
C GLN A 137 3.95 -3.44 3.15
N LYS A 138 4.82 -3.35 4.16
CA LYS A 138 5.06 -4.47 5.09
C LYS A 138 3.79 -4.86 5.84
N VAL A 139 3.11 -3.87 6.42
CA VAL A 139 1.90 -4.10 7.22
C VAL A 139 0.79 -4.71 6.35
N ILE A 140 0.56 -4.20 5.14
CA ILE A 140 -0.50 -4.77 4.28
C ILE A 140 -0.17 -6.20 3.85
N ASN A 141 1.09 -6.50 3.52
CA ASN A 141 1.48 -7.88 3.16
C ASN A 141 1.34 -8.84 4.35
N GLN A 142 1.66 -8.38 5.57
CA GLN A 142 1.42 -9.16 6.79
C GLN A 142 -0.07 -9.45 7.01
N ILE A 143 -0.94 -8.45 6.84
CA ILE A 143 -2.40 -8.63 6.98
C ILE A 143 -2.93 -9.60 5.91
N MET A 144 -2.41 -9.51 4.69
CA MET A 144 -2.80 -10.39 3.59
C MET A 144 -2.09 -11.76 3.60
N ASN A 145 -1.23 -12.04 4.60
CA ASN A 145 -0.39 -13.25 4.66
C ASN A 145 0.43 -13.51 3.38
N VAL A 146 0.96 -12.45 2.77
CA VAL A 146 1.79 -12.52 1.56
C VAL A 146 3.27 -12.51 1.93
N ASP A 147 3.96 -13.62 1.69
CA ASP A 147 5.42 -13.68 1.74
C ASP A 147 6.01 -13.29 0.37
N LEU A 148 6.51 -12.05 0.28
CA LEU A 148 7.12 -11.55 -0.94
C LEU A 148 8.47 -12.20 -1.26
N ALA A 149 9.23 -12.67 -0.27
CA ALA A 149 10.50 -13.34 -0.50
C ALA A 149 10.28 -14.73 -1.10
N LEU A 150 9.31 -15.47 -0.58
CA LEU A 150 8.88 -16.74 -1.18
C LEU A 150 8.31 -16.52 -2.58
N LYS A 151 7.37 -15.59 -2.73
CA LYS A 151 6.80 -15.26 -4.05
C LYS A 151 7.87 -14.87 -5.08
N ALA A 152 8.89 -14.12 -4.67
CA ALA A 152 9.98 -13.73 -5.57
C ALA A 152 10.79 -14.94 -6.04
N LYS A 153 11.04 -15.91 -5.16
CA LYS A 153 11.72 -17.17 -5.53
C LYS A 153 10.84 -18.02 -6.45
N ASP A 154 9.55 -18.13 -6.15
CA ASP A 154 8.60 -18.89 -6.96
C ASP A 154 8.47 -18.28 -8.36
N ASP A 155 8.35 -16.96 -8.46
CA ASP A 155 8.29 -16.27 -9.76
C ASP A 155 9.60 -16.45 -10.55
N ILE A 156 10.77 -16.38 -9.89
CA ILE A 156 12.05 -16.67 -10.53
C ILE A 156 12.06 -18.08 -11.12
N SER A 157 11.75 -19.09 -10.31
CA SER A 157 11.74 -20.50 -10.76
C SER A 157 10.73 -20.71 -11.88
N LYS A 158 9.50 -20.24 -11.69
CA LYS A 158 8.40 -20.34 -12.67
C LYS A 158 8.79 -19.75 -14.02
N TYR A 159 9.25 -18.50 -14.08
CA TYR A 159 9.60 -17.88 -15.36
C TYR A 159 10.88 -18.45 -15.95
N MET A 160 11.74 -19.07 -15.13
CA MET A 160 12.87 -19.87 -15.59
C MET A 160 12.45 -21.21 -16.20
N GLU A 161 11.16 -21.52 -16.30
CA GLU A 161 10.64 -22.64 -17.12
C GLU A 161 10.19 -22.16 -18.50
N PHE A 162 9.88 -20.86 -18.67
CA PHE A 162 9.34 -20.30 -19.92
C PHE A 162 10.39 -20.22 -21.03
N SER A 163 9.97 -20.28 -22.29
CA SER A 163 10.89 -20.06 -23.41
C SER A 163 11.18 -18.57 -23.60
N PHE A 164 12.44 -18.19 -23.52
CA PHE A 164 12.93 -16.84 -23.83
C PHE A 164 14.32 -16.94 -24.48
N SER A 165 14.62 -16.01 -25.37
CA SER A 165 15.87 -15.97 -26.14
C SER A 165 16.75 -14.78 -25.79
N THR A 166 16.32 -13.90 -24.87
CA THR A 166 17.12 -12.78 -24.35
C THR A 166 16.86 -12.55 -22.86
N VAL A 167 17.83 -11.92 -22.18
CA VAL A 167 17.67 -11.49 -20.78
C VAL A 167 16.51 -10.50 -20.63
N GLN A 168 16.31 -9.61 -21.61
CA GLN A 168 15.23 -8.63 -21.62
C GLN A 168 13.85 -9.29 -21.64
N GLN A 169 13.67 -10.38 -22.38
CA GLN A 169 12.41 -11.13 -22.37
C GLN A 169 12.12 -11.74 -20.99
N TYR A 170 13.13 -12.30 -20.34
CA TYR A 170 12.98 -12.81 -18.98
C TYR A 170 12.65 -11.71 -17.97
N LYS A 171 13.33 -10.55 -18.05
CA LYS A 171 13.01 -9.37 -17.23
C LYS A 171 11.57 -8.93 -17.40
N LEU A 172 11.06 -8.91 -18.63
CA LEU A 172 9.69 -8.50 -18.93
C LEU A 172 8.66 -9.40 -18.22
N LEU A 173 8.89 -10.72 -18.17
CA LEU A 173 8.01 -11.65 -17.43
C LEU A 173 7.95 -11.31 -15.94
N LEU A 174 9.09 -11.02 -15.33
CA LEU A 174 9.18 -10.59 -13.93
C LEU A 174 8.52 -9.22 -13.70
N GLU A 175 8.72 -8.26 -14.59
CA GLU A 175 8.10 -6.93 -14.52
C GLU A 175 6.58 -6.99 -14.65
N GLN A 176 6.06 -7.82 -15.56
CA GLN A 176 4.63 -8.07 -15.73
C GLN A 176 4.00 -8.68 -14.48
N SER A 177 4.75 -9.46 -13.70
CA SER A 177 4.31 -9.98 -12.39
C SER A 177 4.40 -8.96 -11.24
N GLY A 178 4.81 -7.73 -11.54
CA GLY A 178 4.83 -6.59 -10.64
C GLY A 178 6.13 -6.42 -9.84
N TRP A 179 7.24 -7.00 -10.28
CA TRP A 179 8.57 -6.75 -9.72
C TRP A 179 9.23 -5.54 -10.35
N LYS A 180 9.89 -4.72 -9.54
CA LYS A 180 10.89 -3.76 -10.04
C LYS A 180 12.24 -4.45 -10.07
N LEU A 181 12.99 -4.28 -11.14
CA LEU A 181 14.27 -4.96 -11.33
C LEU A 181 15.43 -3.98 -11.25
N ARG A 182 16.56 -4.44 -10.72
CA ARG A 182 17.83 -3.70 -10.75
C ARG A 182 18.97 -4.67 -10.98
N GLU A 183 19.86 -4.34 -11.89
CA GLU A 183 21.11 -5.07 -12.07
C GLU A 183 22.20 -4.46 -11.20
N LYS A 184 22.94 -5.31 -10.49
CA LYS A 184 24.11 -4.90 -9.71
C LYS A 184 25.00 -6.11 -9.46
N ASP A 185 26.32 -5.95 -9.63
CA ASP A 185 27.32 -6.96 -9.26
C ASP A 185 27.04 -8.36 -9.87
N GLY A 186 26.62 -8.40 -11.15
CA GLY A 186 26.30 -9.65 -11.85
C GLY A 186 24.93 -10.27 -11.50
N LEU A 187 24.18 -9.64 -10.58
CA LEU A 187 22.86 -10.11 -10.15
C LEU A 187 21.73 -9.28 -10.78
N LEU A 188 20.64 -9.96 -11.10
CA LEU A 188 19.33 -9.34 -11.29
C LEU A 188 18.58 -9.39 -9.96
N ILE A 189 18.30 -8.23 -9.38
CA ILE A 189 17.70 -8.09 -8.05
C ILE A 189 16.22 -7.68 -8.20
N LEU A 190 15.34 -8.39 -7.48
CA LEU A 190 13.91 -8.15 -7.47
C LEU A 190 13.53 -7.29 -6.26
N TYR A 191 12.87 -6.16 -6.54
CA TYR A 191 12.39 -5.19 -5.56
C TYR A 191 10.88 -5.06 -5.60
N LYS A 192 10.27 -4.89 -4.43
CA LYS A 192 8.86 -4.51 -4.27
C LYS A 192 8.68 -3.75 -2.96
N GLY A 193 7.92 -2.66 -3.01
CA GLY A 193 7.73 -1.80 -1.83
C GLY A 193 9.00 -1.10 -1.32
N GLY A 194 10.02 -0.93 -2.16
CA GLY A 194 11.29 -0.30 -1.80
C GLY A 194 12.33 -1.24 -1.17
N GLU A 195 12.03 -2.53 -1.07
CA GLU A 195 12.91 -3.53 -0.47
C GLU A 195 13.26 -4.65 -1.45
N LYS A 196 14.45 -5.23 -1.26
CA LYS A 196 14.92 -6.41 -1.98
C LYS A 196 14.23 -7.65 -1.41
N HIS A 197 13.73 -8.52 -2.30
CA HIS A 197 13.07 -9.78 -1.90
C HIS A 197 13.79 -11.03 -2.42
N ALA A 198 14.40 -10.96 -3.60
CA ALA A 198 15.25 -12.03 -4.14
C ALA A 198 16.29 -11.49 -5.13
N SER A 199 17.18 -12.37 -5.57
CA SER A 199 18.11 -12.09 -6.67
C SER A 199 18.47 -13.38 -7.39
N ILE A 200 18.77 -13.29 -8.67
CA ILE A 200 19.27 -14.37 -9.52
C ILE A 200 20.52 -13.91 -10.26
N GLN A 201 21.44 -14.83 -10.55
CA GLN A 201 22.63 -14.55 -11.35
C GLN A 201 22.24 -14.25 -12.79
N LEU A 202 22.76 -13.16 -13.36
CA LEU A 202 22.51 -12.83 -14.76
C LEU A 202 23.04 -13.91 -15.69
N GLU A 203 24.12 -14.59 -15.32
CA GLU A 203 24.70 -15.65 -16.14
C GLU A 203 23.75 -16.82 -16.34
N GLN A 204 23.03 -17.25 -15.29
CA GLN A 204 22.03 -18.31 -15.38
C GLN A 204 20.93 -17.99 -16.41
N ILE A 205 20.54 -16.71 -16.50
CA ILE A 205 19.53 -16.25 -17.46
C ILE A 205 20.12 -16.28 -18.88
N LYS A 206 21.36 -15.82 -19.06
CA LYS A 206 22.05 -15.83 -20.37
C LYS A 206 22.25 -17.24 -20.90
N ASP A 207 22.71 -18.16 -20.06
CA ASP A 207 22.96 -19.56 -20.43
C ASP A 207 21.69 -20.20 -20.99
N LYS A 208 20.57 -20.02 -20.30
CA LYS A 208 19.27 -20.52 -20.76
C LYS A 208 18.84 -19.87 -22.09
N ALA A 209 18.99 -18.55 -22.21
CA ALA A 209 18.61 -17.82 -23.42
C ALA A 209 19.39 -18.30 -24.66
N ASN A 210 20.69 -18.59 -24.48
CA ASN A 210 21.56 -19.09 -25.53
C ASN A 210 21.18 -20.51 -25.98
N ASN A 211 20.87 -21.41 -25.04
CA ASN A 211 20.45 -22.78 -25.37
C ASN A 211 19.18 -22.81 -26.23
N ILE A 212 18.20 -21.95 -25.92
CA ILE A 212 16.97 -21.84 -26.71
C ILE A 212 17.25 -21.26 -28.10
N HIS A 213 18.18 -20.31 -28.22
CA HIS A 213 18.57 -19.75 -29.51
C HIS A 213 19.21 -20.82 -30.43
N LEU A 214 20.02 -21.72 -29.86
CA LEU A 214 20.64 -22.82 -30.59
C LEU A 214 19.60 -23.84 -31.07
N MET A 215 18.68 -24.27 -30.19
CA MET A 215 17.61 -25.20 -30.56
C MET A 215 16.74 -24.68 -31.73
N LYS A 216 16.36 -23.38 -31.69
CA LYS A 216 15.58 -22.77 -32.78
C LYS A 216 16.36 -22.66 -34.10
N LYS A 217 17.69 -22.64 -34.07
CA LYS A 217 18.53 -22.64 -35.28
C LYS A 217 18.65 -24.03 -35.91
N GLU A 218 18.60 -25.08 -35.09
CA GLU A 218 18.64 -26.46 -35.56
C GLU A 218 17.30 -26.93 -36.14
N GLU A 219 16.16 -26.48 -35.59
CA GLU A 219 14.83 -26.78 -36.12
C GLU A 219 14.51 -26.10 -37.48
N ASN A 220 15.26 -25.06 -37.86
CA ASN A 220 15.07 -24.31 -39.10
C ASN A 220 16.08 -24.68 -40.21
N ARG A 221 16.80 -25.80 -40.06
CA ARG A 221 17.68 -26.41 -41.07
C ARG A 221 17.06 -27.67 -41.63
#